data_AF-A0A7Y9NS22-F1
#
_entry.id   AF-A0A7Y9NS22-F1
#
_cell.length_a   1.000
_cell.length_b   1.000
_cell.length_c   1.000
_cell.angle_alpha   90.00
_cell.angle_beta   90.00
_cell.angle_gamma   90.00
#
_symmetry.space_group_name_H-M   'P 1'
#
loop_
_entity.id
_entity.type
_entity.pdbx_description
1 polymer ?
#
loop_
_entity_poly.entity_id
_entity_poly.type
_entity_poly.pdbx_seq_one_letter_code
_entity_poly.pdbx_strand_id
1 'polypeptide(L)'
;MNMNLTHAFAGRSESLAFLTLSGNDLNCMRQTRVSQDVTRKSAARYTPTPVLSSQEDKARIALCQLIEELGKSGSADEFIARRERLFQRYVDLMLGLGRIAHALNEGIELVKKIKEQLYVAETFYANAAKEYCPPHLKDQAIFSLWELGKVVDLADFINSRPPVPENKREEDQRFSGVCTIELLFGRLHLDCLAYAISAKRVLPDDMQELLNEGMRHFVNGHVAIRFGARLRQEIVDDSPVELIPLDEEDRLDFAYSMAGREDEEY
;
A
#
# COMPACT_ATOMS: atom_id res chain seq x y z
N MET A 1 5.54 -11.27 -17.40
CA MET A 1 6.90 -10.76 -17.13
C MET A 1 7.39 -11.46 -15.86
N ASN A 2 8.40 -12.33 -15.92
CA ASN A 2 8.96 -13.00 -14.74
C ASN A 2 9.93 -12.03 -14.04
N MET A 3 9.44 -11.25 -13.08
CA MET A 3 10.27 -10.38 -12.24
C MET A 3 10.90 -11.21 -11.13
N ASN A 4 12.24 -11.31 -11.11
CA ASN A 4 12.96 -12.02 -10.06
C ASN A 4 13.08 -11.12 -8.83
N LEU A 5 12.11 -11.22 -7.92
CA LEU A 5 12.00 -10.39 -6.71
C LEU A 5 12.62 -11.04 -5.45
N THR A 6 13.44 -12.09 -5.61
CA THR A 6 14.04 -12.83 -4.48
C THR A 6 14.93 -11.96 -3.57
N HIS A 7 15.43 -10.82 -4.05
CA HIS A 7 16.22 -9.88 -3.24
C HIS A 7 15.41 -8.71 -2.65
N ALA A 8 14.11 -8.61 -2.96
CA ALA A 8 13.26 -7.49 -2.56
C ALA A 8 12.65 -7.67 -1.15
N PHE A 9 12.57 -8.90 -0.65
CA PHE A 9 11.77 -9.24 0.54
C PHE A 9 12.64 -9.81 1.68
N ALA A 10 13.44 -8.96 2.31
CA ALA A 10 14.21 -9.33 3.50
C ALA A 10 13.42 -9.07 4.79
N GLY A 11 12.21 -9.63 4.92
CA GLY A 11 11.48 -9.64 6.19
C GLY A 11 10.05 -9.08 6.14
N ARG A 12 9.24 -9.51 7.12
CA ARG A 12 7.77 -9.41 7.14
C ARG A 12 7.23 -7.98 7.35
N SER A 13 8.04 -7.07 7.91
CA SER A 13 7.67 -5.68 8.21
C SER A 13 8.19 -4.64 7.19
N GLU A 14 9.18 -4.99 6.38
CA GLU A 14 9.79 -4.05 5.42
C GLU A 14 8.86 -3.71 4.25
N SER A 15 7.93 -4.62 3.96
CA SER A 15 7.22 -4.68 2.69
C SER A 15 6.21 -3.55 2.48
N LEU A 16 5.74 -2.86 3.53
CA LEU A 16 4.72 -1.80 3.39
C LEU A 16 5.21 -0.41 3.76
N ALA A 17 6.45 -0.25 4.21
CA ALA A 17 6.99 1.05 4.56
C ALA A 17 7.00 2.03 3.37
N PHE A 18 7.01 1.51 2.14
CA PHE A 18 6.86 2.32 0.92
C PHE A 18 5.52 3.08 0.86
N LEU A 19 4.49 2.65 1.61
CA LEU A 19 3.20 3.34 1.67
C LEU A 19 3.31 4.71 2.36
N THR A 20 4.36 4.96 3.15
CA THR A 20 4.65 6.29 3.73
C THR A 20 5.00 7.33 2.68
N LEU A 21 5.53 6.90 1.53
CA LEU A 21 5.85 7.78 0.42
C LEU A 21 4.51 8.15 -0.18
N SER A 22 4.04 9.39 -0.09
CA SER A 22 2.74 9.78 -0.67
C SER A 22 2.94 10.45 -2.03
N GLY A 23 1.95 10.36 -2.91
CA GLY A 23 1.90 11.18 -4.13
C GLY A 23 1.89 12.69 -3.83
N ASN A 24 1.66 13.09 -2.58
CA ASN A 24 1.79 14.48 -2.14
C ASN A 24 3.24 14.91 -1.88
N ASP A 25 4.18 13.98 -1.71
CA ASP A 25 5.62 14.31 -1.81
C ASP A 25 5.97 14.83 -3.22
N LEU A 26 5.14 14.55 -4.23
CA LEU A 26 5.27 15.15 -5.56
C LEU A 26 4.92 16.65 -5.56
N ASN A 27 4.09 17.14 -4.62
CA ASN A 27 3.79 18.57 -4.48
C ASN A 27 4.97 19.34 -3.86
N CYS A 28 5.78 18.71 -3.00
CA CYS A 28 7.05 19.25 -2.51
C CYS A 28 8.05 19.50 -3.67
N MET A 29 7.88 18.83 -4.82
CA MET A 29 8.76 19.01 -5.98
C MET A 29 8.48 20.23 -6.84
N ARG A 30 7.25 20.76 -6.82
CA ARG A 30 7.00 22.07 -7.45
C ARG A 30 7.82 23.16 -6.75
N GLN A 31 8.01 23.05 -5.44
CA GLN A 31 8.78 24.01 -4.67
C GLN A 31 10.31 23.90 -4.92
N THR A 32 10.84 22.71 -5.21
CA THR A 32 12.26 22.56 -5.61
C THR A 32 12.55 23.09 -7.01
N ARG A 33 11.62 22.99 -7.98
CA ARG A 33 11.77 23.66 -9.29
C ARG A 33 11.69 25.19 -9.18
N VAL A 34 10.79 25.73 -8.36
CA VAL A 34 10.71 27.18 -8.11
C VAL A 34 11.99 27.70 -7.42
N SER A 35 12.56 26.93 -6.49
CA SER A 35 13.81 27.32 -5.81
C SER A 35 15.03 27.34 -6.76
N GLN A 36 15.04 26.51 -7.81
CA GLN A 36 16.07 26.53 -8.86
C GLN A 36 15.88 27.67 -9.89
N ASP A 37 14.64 28.11 -10.14
CA ASP A 37 14.37 29.24 -11.04
C ASP A 37 14.52 30.61 -10.35
N VAL A 38 14.26 30.70 -9.04
CA VAL A 38 14.47 31.93 -8.25
C VAL A 38 15.97 32.23 -8.08
N THR A 39 16.82 31.20 -7.97
CA THR A 39 18.28 31.37 -7.90
C THR A 39 18.90 31.83 -9.23
N ARG A 40 18.21 31.68 -10.37
CA ARG A 40 18.67 32.19 -11.66
C ARG A 40 18.48 33.70 -11.86
N LYS A 41 17.55 34.32 -11.13
CA LYS A 41 17.25 35.77 -11.25
C LYS A 41 18.02 36.66 -10.27
N SER A 42 18.74 36.07 -9.31
CA SER A 42 19.58 36.80 -8.34
C SER A 42 21.07 36.46 -8.53
N ALA A 43 21.58 36.69 -9.75
CA ALA A 43 23.00 36.54 -10.05
C ALA A 43 23.76 37.83 -9.68
N ALA A 44 23.93 38.08 -8.38
CA ALA A 44 24.97 38.97 -7.87
C ALA A 44 25.58 38.35 -6.61
N ARG A 45 26.72 37.69 -6.80
CA ARG A 45 27.66 37.25 -5.75
C ARG A 45 27.13 36.23 -4.73
N TYR A 46 26.75 35.05 -5.20
CA TYR A 46 26.78 33.86 -4.37
C TYR A 46 27.38 32.71 -5.20
N THR A 47 28.57 32.24 -4.82
CA THR A 47 29.05 30.93 -5.28
C THR A 47 28.22 29.89 -4.55
N PRO A 48 27.31 29.17 -5.22
CA PRO A 48 26.53 28.15 -4.54
C PRO A 48 27.47 27.01 -4.21
N THR A 49 27.71 26.78 -2.91
CA THR A 49 28.24 25.49 -2.46
C THR A 49 27.28 24.43 -2.99
N PRO A 50 27.72 23.47 -3.82
CA PRO A 50 26.83 22.43 -4.30
C PRO A 50 26.40 21.62 -3.10
N VAL A 51 25.15 21.78 -2.66
CA VAL A 51 24.53 20.88 -1.71
C VAL A 51 24.48 19.54 -2.43
N LEU A 52 25.41 18.63 -2.07
CA LEU A 52 25.38 17.25 -2.53
C LEU A 52 24.06 16.68 -2.03
N SER A 53 23.09 16.52 -2.93
CA SER A 53 21.83 15.88 -2.59
C SER A 53 22.12 14.48 -2.02
N SER A 54 21.48 14.15 -0.91
CA SER A 54 21.63 12.83 -0.30
C SER A 54 21.22 11.75 -1.29
N GLN A 55 21.66 10.50 -1.10
CA GLN A 55 21.21 9.41 -1.97
C GLN A 55 19.69 9.20 -1.87
N GLU A 56 19.08 9.51 -0.72
CA GLU A 56 17.63 9.54 -0.56
C GLU A 56 16.99 10.61 -1.46
N ASP A 57 17.51 11.85 -1.45
CA ASP A 57 17.01 12.93 -2.30
C ASP A 57 17.10 12.55 -3.79
N LYS A 58 18.20 11.92 -4.19
CA LYS A 58 18.38 11.44 -5.58
C LYS A 58 17.37 10.35 -5.92
N ALA A 59 17.11 9.41 -5.02
CA ALA A 59 16.11 8.36 -5.23
C ALA A 59 14.70 8.93 -5.32
N ARG A 60 14.35 9.91 -4.47
CA ARG A 60 13.07 10.63 -4.55
C ARG A 60 12.93 11.37 -5.88
N ILE A 61 13.95 12.14 -6.29
CA ILE A 61 13.93 12.83 -7.59
C ILE A 61 13.77 11.85 -8.75
N ALA A 62 14.47 10.71 -8.71
CA ALA A 62 14.38 9.69 -9.75
C ALA A 62 12.99 9.03 -9.82
N LEU A 63 12.39 8.72 -8.66
CA LEU A 63 11.03 8.16 -8.58
C LEU A 63 10.02 9.12 -9.21
N CYS A 64 10.16 10.39 -8.90
CA CYS A 64 9.30 11.43 -9.39
C CYS A 64 9.42 11.69 -10.89
N GLN A 65 10.64 11.68 -11.42
CA GLN A 65 10.88 11.76 -12.86
C GLN A 65 10.23 10.59 -13.60
N LEU A 66 10.27 9.40 -13.00
CA LEU A 66 9.63 8.20 -13.53
C LEU A 66 8.09 8.35 -13.55
N ILE A 67 7.50 8.83 -12.46
CA ILE A 67 6.05 9.09 -12.40
C ILE A 67 5.66 10.18 -13.41
N GLU A 68 6.45 11.24 -13.55
CA GLU A 68 6.23 12.29 -14.56
C GLU A 68 6.32 11.72 -15.98
N GLU A 69 7.26 10.82 -16.25
CA GLU A 69 7.38 10.15 -17.55
C GLU A 69 6.14 9.29 -17.84
N LEU A 70 5.66 8.51 -16.88
CA LEU A 70 4.46 7.68 -17.06
C LEU A 70 3.19 8.53 -17.18
N GLY A 71 2.99 9.49 -16.28
CA GLY A 71 1.82 10.37 -16.26
C GLY A 71 1.74 11.32 -17.47
N LYS A 72 2.82 11.44 -18.26
CA LYS A 72 2.82 12.17 -19.53
C LYS A 72 2.23 11.39 -20.71
N SER A 73 1.94 10.10 -20.56
CA SER A 73 1.39 9.25 -21.64
C SER A 73 0.08 9.81 -22.19
N GLY A 74 -0.01 9.94 -23.51
CA GLY A 74 -1.16 10.47 -24.22
C GLY A 74 -2.22 9.43 -24.60
N SER A 75 -1.97 8.16 -24.31
CA SER A 75 -2.89 7.03 -24.55
C SER A 75 -2.57 5.87 -23.62
N ALA A 76 -3.51 4.93 -23.49
CA ALA A 76 -3.36 3.71 -22.71
C ALA A 76 -2.20 2.83 -23.23
N ASP A 77 -2.07 2.67 -24.54
CA ASP A 77 -1.01 1.86 -25.16
C ASP A 77 0.38 2.43 -24.86
N GLU A 78 0.53 3.76 -24.96
CA GLU A 78 1.77 4.44 -24.62
C GLU A 78 2.11 4.26 -23.13
N PHE A 79 1.10 4.36 -22.25
CA PHE A 79 1.29 4.14 -20.83
C PHE A 79 1.75 2.70 -20.54
N ILE A 80 1.12 1.69 -21.14
CA ILE A 80 1.48 0.28 -20.96
C ILE A 80 2.93 0.06 -21.39
N ALA A 81 3.31 0.52 -22.59
CA ALA A 81 4.67 0.36 -23.10
C ALA A 81 5.74 1.08 -22.26
N ARG A 82 5.41 2.23 -21.64
CA ARG A 82 6.29 2.91 -20.69
C ARG A 82 6.34 2.16 -19.35
N ARG A 83 5.19 1.73 -18.83
CA ARG A 83 5.09 0.98 -17.58
C ARG A 83 5.92 -0.28 -17.62
N GLU A 84 5.83 -1.08 -18.69
CA GLU A 84 6.62 -2.31 -18.83
C GLU A 84 8.13 -2.08 -18.73
N ARG A 85 8.62 -0.94 -19.23
CA ARG A 85 10.04 -0.58 -19.16
C ARG A 85 10.44 0.01 -17.82
N LEU A 86 9.55 0.74 -17.16
CA LEU A 86 9.86 1.54 -15.98
C LEU A 86 9.46 0.88 -14.66
N PHE A 87 8.55 -0.11 -14.68
CA PHE A 87 7.94 -0.64 -13.47
C PHE A 87 8.97 -1.25 -12.52
N GLN A 88 9.94 -2.01 -13.01
CA GLN A 88 10.98 -2.58 -12.15
C GLN A 88 11.76 -1.50 -11.41
N ARG A 89 12.13 -0.41 -12.11
CA ARG A 89 12.84 0.72 -11.50
C ARG A 89 11.97 1.45 -10.48
N TYR A 90 10.66 1.57 -10.74
CA TYR A 90 9.71 2.12 -9.77
C TYR A 90 9.65 1.26 -8.50
N VAL A 91 9.53 -0.06 -8.66
CA VAL A 91 9.53 -1.03 -7.55
C VAL A 91 10.81 -0.90 -6.71
N ASP A 92 11.97 -0.89 -7.35
CA ASP A 92 13.25 -0.80 -6.65
C ASP A 92 13.39 0.51 -5.85
N LEU A 93 12.96 1.64 -6.43
CA LEU A 93 12.98 2.93 -5.76
C LEU A 93 11.98 3.00 -4.59
N MET A 94 10.76 2.52 -4.78
CA MET A 94 9.73 2.50 -3.74
C MET A 94 10.13 1.62 -2.57
N LEU A 95 10.64 0.42 -2.83
CA LEU A 95 11.11 -0.49 -1.78
C LEU A 95 12.37 0.04 -1.10
N GLY A 96 13.32 0.61 -1.85
CA GLY A 96 14.52 1.22 -1.28
C GLY A 96 14.20 2.38 -0.34
N LEU A 97 13.34 3.30 -0.78
CA LEU A 97 12.87 4.41 0.06
C LEU A 97 12.03 3.92 1.24
N GLY A 98 11.21 2.88 1.05
CA GLY A 98 10.46 2.22 2.12
C GLY A 98 11.39 1.65 3.20
N ARG A 99 12.48 0.99 2.82
CA ARG A 99 13.49 0.48 3.78
C ARG A 99 14.16 1.60 4.56
N ILE A 100 14.48 2.73 3.92
CA ILE A 100 15.00 3.92 4.61
C ILE A 100 13.97 4.42 5.62
N ALA A 101 12.71 4.58 5.21
CA ALA A 101 11.64 4.99 6.10
C ALA A 101 11.48 4.02 7.28
N HIS A 102 11.48 2.71 7.05
CA HIS A 102 11.43 1.73 8.13
C HIS A 102 12.64 1.83 9.08
N ALA A 103 13.86 1.98 8.55
CA ALA A 103 15.07 2.08 9.37
C ALA A 103 15.10 3.34 10.25
N LEU A 104 14.41 4.41 9.84
CA LEU A 104 14.36 5.68 10.55
C LEU A 104 13.20 5.80 11.54
N ASN A 105 12.31 4.81 11.63
CA ASN A 105 11.10 4.88 12.43
C ASN A 105 10.90 3.62 13.27
N GLU A 106 10.40 3.77 14.49
CA GLU A 106 9.93 2.62 15.26
C GLU A 106 8.60 2.09 14.70
N GLY A 107 8.31 0.79 14.88
CA GLY A 107 7.19 0.12 14.20
C GLY A 107 5.81 0.78 14.42
N ILE A 108 5.51 1.20 15.66
CA ILE A 108 4.25 1.89 16.00
C ILE A 108 4.19 3.27 15.34
N GLU A 109 5.31 3.99 15.32
CA GLU A 109 5.39 5.31 14.68
C GLU A 109 5.23 5.21 13.17
N LEU A 110 5.78 4.16 12.56
CA LEU A 110 5.66 3.91 11.13
C LEU A 110 4.20 3.69 10.72
N VAL A 111 3.46 2.83 11.43
CA VAL A 111 2.04 2.57 11.14
C VAL A 111 1.21 3.86 11.27
N LYS A 112 1.45 4.65 12.31
CA LYS A 112 0.80 5.95 12.49
C LYS A 112 1.10 6.89 11.33
N LYS A 113 2.36 7.01 10.92
CA LYS A 113 2.78 7.84 9.77
C LYS A 113 2.12 7.39 8.47
N ILE A 114 2.02 6.08 8.23
CA ILE A 114 1.31 5.56 7.04
C ILE A 114 -0.15 6.02 7.06
N LYS A 115 -0.86 5.86 8.18
CA LYS A 115 -2.27 6.26 8.30
C LYS A 115 -2.47 7.76 8.10
N GLU A 116 -1.59 8.59 8.65
CA GLU A 116 -1.60 10.04 8.42
C GLU A 116 -1.40 10.37 6.94
N GLN A 117 -0.48 9.70 6.25
CA GLN A 117 -0.26 9.92 4.82
C GLN A 117 -1.43 9.47 3.95
N LEU A 118 -2.11 8.37 4.31
CA LEU A 118 -3.33 7.94 3.64
C LEU A 118 -4.44 8.98 3.77
N TYR A 119 -4.62 9.56 4.97
CA TYR A 119 -5.60 10.62 5.20
C TYR A 119 -5.31 11.90 4.39
N VAL A 120 -4.03 12.29 4.33
CA VAL A 120 -3.59 13.44 3.51
C VAL A 120 -3.82 13.18 2.02
N ALA A 121 -3.55 11.95 1.55
CA ALA A 121 -3.83 11.55 0.17
C ALA A 121 -5.34 11.55 -0.13
N GLU A 122 -6.17 11.04 0.78
CA GLU A 122 -7.63 11.03 0.62
C GLU A 122 -8.17 12.45 0.47
N THR A 123 -7.73 13.35 1.34
CA THR A 123 -8.07 14.78 1.28
C THR A 123 -7.65 15.41 -0.05
N PHE A 124 -6.49 15.04 -0.58
CA PHE A 124 -6.02 15.52 -1.89
C PHE A 124 -6.96 15.09 -3.02
N TYR A 125 -7.35 13.81 -3.09
CA TYR A 125 -8.26 13.32 -4.15
C TYR A 125 -9.68 13.83 -3.99
N ALA A 126 -10.18 13.91 -2.76
CA ALA A 126 -11.50 14.46 -2.46
C ALA A 126 -11.66 15.90 -2.99
N ASN A 127 -10.60 16.71 -2.83
CA ASN A 127 -10.57 18.10 -3.26
C ASN A 127 -10.15 18.31 -4.73
N ALA A 128 -9.83 17.26 -5.47
CA ALA A 128 -9.43 17.38 -6.87
C ALA A 128 -10.57 17.93 -7.75
N ALA A 129 -10.24 18.83 -8.67
CA ALA A 129 -11.19 19.39 -9.63
C ALA A 129 -11.70 18.31 -10.59
N LYS A 130 -13.00 18.33 -10.89
CA LYS A 130 -13.68 17.31 -11.73
C LYS A 130 -13.08 17.18 -13.14
N GLU A 131 -12.50 18.26 -13.67
CA GLU A 131 -11.85 18.28 -14.98
C GLU A 131 -10.61 17.38 -15.04
N TYR A 132 -9.85 17.27 -13.95
CA TYR A 132 -8.61 16.48 -13.89
C TYR A 132 -8.77 15.16 -13.14
N CYS A 133 -9.85 15.04 -12.34
CA CYS A 133 -10.24 13.83 -11.64
C CYS A 133 -11.76 13.68 -11.71
N PRO A 134 -12.28 13.10 -12.81
CA PRO A 134 -13.70 12.81 -12.96
C PRO A 134 -14.25 11.96 -11.79
N PRO A 135 -15.56 12.03 -11.50
CA PRO A 135 -16.15 11.39 -10.33
C PRO A 135 -15.77 9.91 -10.15
N HIS A 136 -15.81 9.12 -11.23
CA HIS A 136 -15.49 7.69 -11.17
C HIS A 136 -14.03 7.42 -10.77
N LEU A 137 -13.08 8.25 -11.20
CA LEU A 137 -11.67 8.14 -10.80
C LEU A 137 -11.46 8.60 -9.36
N LYS A 138 -12.19 9.63 -8.94
CA LYS A 138 -12.17 10.12 -7.56
C LYS A 138 -12.67 9.04 -6.59
N ASP A 139 -13.82 8.46 -6.88
CA ASP A 139 -14.43 7.41 -6.06
C ASP A 139 -13.51 6.18 -5.99
N GLN A 140 -12.94 5.77 -7.12
CA GLN A 140 -11.97 4.67 -7.16
C GLN A 140 -10.70 4.98 -6.36
N ALA A 141 -10.16 6.20 -6.43
CA ALA A 141 -8.98 6.60 -5.67
C ALA A 141 -9.23 6.62 -4.15
N ILE A 142 -10.38 7.15 -3.71
CA ILE A 142 -10.78 7.15 -2.30
C ILE A 142 -10.98 5.72 -1.80
N PHE A 143 -11.70 4.88 -2.57
CA PHE A 143 -11.89 3.48 -2.25
C PHE A 143 -10.55 2.73 -2.13
N SER A 144 -9.62 3.00 -3.04
CA SER A 144 -8.28 2.41 -3.05
C SER A 144 -7.46 2.78 -1.81
N LEU A 145 -7.55 4.03 -1.35
CA LEU A 145 -6.90 4.49 -0.12
C LEU A 145 -7.52 3.85 1.13
N TRP A 146 -8.84 3.66 1.14
CA TRP A 146 -9.53 2.94 2.20
C TRP A 146 -9.11 1.46 2.25
N GLU A 147 -9.02 0.78 1.11
CA GLU A 147 -8.50 -0.60 1.02
C GLU A 147 -7.06 -0.69 1.53
N LEU A 148 -6.20 0.29 1.19
CA LEU A 148 -4.85 0.39 1.74
C LEU A 148 -4.84 0.54 3.27
N GLY A 149 -5.79 1.27 3.85
CA GLY A 149 -5.97 1.35 5.30
C GLY A 149 -6.16 -0.02 5.94
N LYS A 150 -7.00 -0.87 5.35
CA LYS A 150 -7.21 -2.25 5.83
C LYS A 150 -5.97 -3.13 5.67
N VAL A 151 -5.23 -2.96 4.57
CA VAL A 151 -3.97 -3.66 4.35
C VAL A 151 -2.99 -3.33 5.47
N VAL A 152 -2.89 -2.05 5.86
CA VAL A 152 -2.04 -1.62 6.98
C VAL A 152 -2.46 -2.26 8.29
N ASP A 153 -3.77 -2.30 8.58
CA ASP A 153 -4.29 -2.98 9.79
C ASP A 153 -3.97 -4.48 9.81
N LEU A 154 -4.11 -5.16 8.66
CA LEU A 154 -3.79 -6.58 8.54
C LEU A 154 -2.29 -6.85 8.63
N ALA A 155 -1.45 -5.94 8.13
CA ALA A 155 -0.01 -6.06 8.27
C ALA A 155 0.44 -5.91 9.73
N ASP A 156 -0.15 -4.96 10.47
CA ASP A 156 0.09 -4.80 11.90
C ASP A 156 -0.36 -6.05 12.69
N PHE A 157 -1.52 -6.60 12.35
CA PHE A 157 -1.98 -7.89 12.87
C PHE A 157 -1.02 -9.05 12.56
N ILE A 158 -0.48 -9.12 11.35
CA ILE A 158 0.48 -10.16 10.94
C ILE A 158 1.79 -10.04 11.72
N ASN A 159 2.27 -8.81 11.92
CA ASN A 159 3.56 -8.52 12.58
C ASN A 159 3.51 -8.66 14.10
N SER A 160 2.33 -8.49 14.72
CA SER A 160 2.13 -8.68 16.15
C SER A 160 1.99 -10.16 16.57
N ARG A 161 1.99 -11.10 15.62
CA ARG A 161 1.84 -12.54 15.89
C ARG A 161 3.13 -13.34 15.67
N PRO A 162 3.25 -14.52 16.32
CA PRO A 162 4.36 -15.43 16.07
C PRO A 162 4.49 -15.81 14.59
N PRO A 163 5.70 -16.19 14.16
CA PRO A 163 5.89 -16.70 12.82
C PRO A 163 5.01 -17.92 12.52
N VAL A 164 4.50 -18.01 11.28
CA VAL A 164 3.83 -19.23 10.80
C VAL A 164 4.74 -20.47 10.94
N PRO A 165 4.15 -21.67 11.15
CA PRO A 165 4.87 -22.94 11.11
C PRO A 165 5.65 -23.15 9.80
N GLU A 166 6.74 -23.92 9.86
CA GLU A 166 7.64 -24.11 8.71
C GLU A 166 6.92 -24.69 7.48
N ASN A 167 5.96 -25.61 7.70
CA ASN A 167 5.15 -26.19 6.63
C ASN A 167 4.19 -25.19 5.93
N LYS A 168 3.98 -24.00 6.49
CA LYS A 168 3.15 -22.92 5.92
C LYS A 168 4.00 -21.73 5.42
N ARG A 169 5.34 -21.81 5.53
CA ARG A 169 6.24 -20.70 5.24
C ARG A 169 6.28 -20.30 3.78
N GLU A 170 6.28 -21.28 2.88
CA GLU A 170 6.25 -21.03 1.42
C GLU A 170 4.96 -20.32 1.01
N GLU A 171 3.83 -20.74 1.58
CA GLU A 171 2.53 -20.13 1.32
C GLU A 171 2.47 -18.68 1.85
N ASP A 172 2.98 -18.42 3.06
CA ASP A 172 3.09 -17.07 3.63
C ASP A 172 3.94 -16.15 2.75
N GLN A 173 5.08 -16.65 2.26
CA GLN A 173 5.96 -15.91 1.34
C GLN A 173 5.26 -15.61 0.02
N ARG A 174 4.53 -16.58 -0.55
CA ARG A 174 3.76 -16.39 -1.78
C ARG A 174 2.70 -15.30 -1.62
N PHE A 175 1.91 -15.33 -0.54
CA PHE A 175 0.90 -14.30 -0.28
C PHE A 175 1.52 -12.92 -0.05
N SER A 176 2.63 -12.86 0.69
CA SER A 176 3.37 -11.61 0.88
C SER A 176 3.88 -11.03 -0.44
N GLY A 177 4.47 -11.86 -1.31
CA GLY A 177 4.96 -11.42 -2.63
C GLY A 177 3.85 -10.93 -3.54
N VAL A 178 2.73 -11.66 -3.63
CA VAL A 178 1.55 -11.23 -4.40
C VAL A 178 1.03 -9.91 -3.85
N CYS A 179 0.84 -9.81 -2.53
CA CYS A 179 0.38 -8.59 -1.89
C CYS A 179 1.24 -7.39 -2.30
N THR A 180 2.55 -7.46 -2.10
CA THR A 180 3.42 -6.31 -2.38
C THR A 180 3.43 -5.90 -3.85
N ILE A 181 3.46 -6.85 -4.80
CA ILE A 181 3.42 -6.52 -6.23
C ILE A 181 2.11 -5.81 -6.58
N GLU A 182 0.98 -6.35 -6.13
CA GLU A 182 -0.35 -5.79 -6.38
C GLU A 182 -0.46 -4.36 -5.79
N LEU A 183 0.04 -4.16 -4.57
CA LEU A 183 0.04 -2.84 -3.95
C LEU A 183 0.94 -1.85 -4.68
N LEU A 184 2.15 -2.24 -5.11
CA LEU A 184 3.05 -1.39 -5.88
C LEU A 184 2.46 -1.03 -7.25
N PHE A 185 1.79 -1.98 -7.89
CA PHE A 185 1.14 -1.76 -9.17
C PHE A 185 -0.04 -0.80 -9.03
N GLY A 186 -0.93 -1.02 -8.06
CA GLY A 186 -2.02 -0.08 -7.76
C GLY A 186 -1.49 1.31 -7.39
N ARG A 187 -0.39 1.34 -6.63
CA ARG A 187 0.24 2.59 -6.21
C ARG A 187 0.81 3.40 -7.36
N LEU A 188 1.42 2.74 -8.34
CA LEU A 188 1.90 3.42 -9.54
C LEU A 188 0.78 4.18 -10.26
N HIS A 189 -0.38 3.54 -10.43
CA HIS A 189 -1.52 4.14 -11.14
C HIS A 189 -2.11 5.30 -10.33
N LEU A 190 -2.19 5.14 -9.01
CA LEU A 190 -2.59 6.21 -8.08
C LEU A 190 -1.62 7.40 -8.15
N ASP A 191 -0.30 7.18 -8.15
CA ASP A 191 0.70 8.23 -8.26
C ASP A 191 0.63 8.95 -9.63
N CYS A 192 0.32 8.23 -10.72
CA CYS A 192 0.10 8.83 -12.04
C CYS A 192 -1.16 9.70 -12.09
N LEU A 193 -2.23 9.31 -11.38
CA LEU A 193 -3.43 10.15 -11.21
C LEU A 193 -3.10 11.41 -10.41
N ALA A 194 -2.34 11.28 -9.31
CA ALA A 194 -1.87 12.44 -8.55
C ALA A 194 -1.06 13.41 -9.42
N TYR A 195 -0.16 12.88 -10.26
CA TYR A 195 0.58 13.69 -11.22
C TYR A 195 -0.36 14.45 -12.17
N ALA A 196 -1.36 13.78 -12.76
CA ALA A 196 -2.30 14.43 -13.68
C ALA A 196 -3.07 15.58 -13.01
N ILE A 197 -3.57 15.35 -11.79
CA ILE A 197 -4.27 16.35 -10.98
C ILE A 197 -3.35 17.54 -10.69
N SER A 198 -2.15 17.29 -10.18
CA SER A 198 -1.19 18.35 -9.86
C SER A 198 -0.76 19.12 -11.10
N ALA A 199 -0.56 18.43 -12.22
CA ALA A 199 -0.22 19.02 -13.51
C ALA A 199 -1.39 19.73 -14.20
N LYS A 200 -2.62 19.66 -13.66
CA LYS A 200 -3.85 20.18 -14.29
C LYS A 200 -4.02 19.64 -15.71
N ARG A 201 -3.78 18.34 -15.86
CA ARG A 201 -3.84 17.65 -17.14
C ARG A 201 -5.15 16.87 -17.24
N VAL A 202 -5.89 17.11 -18.32
CA VAL A 202 -7.02 16.27 -18.70
C VAL A 202 -6.48 14.96 -19.24
N LEU A 203 -6.95 13.85 -18.68
CA LEU A 203 -6.62 12.51 -19.14
C LEU A 203 -7.59 12.08 -20.26
N PRO A 204 -7.10 11.52 -21.37
CA PRO A 204 -7.93 10.83 -22.35
C PRO A 204 -8.75 9.70 -21.70
N ASP A 205 -9.91 9.35 -22.27
CA ASP A 205 -10.85 8.40 -21.64
C ASP A 205 -10.25 6.99 -21.49
N ASP A 206 -9.47 6.53 -22.47
CA ASP A 206 -8.74 5.25 -22.42
C ASP A 206 -7.71 5.22 -21.27
N MET A 207 -7.04 6.35 -21.03
CA MET A 207 -6.15 6.53 -19.89
C MET A 207 -6.91 6.55 -18.56
N GLN A 208 -8.10 7.17 -18.50
CA GLN A 208 -8.92 7.15 -17.29
C GLN A 208 -9.35 5.73 -16.92
N GLU A 209 -9.83 4.96 -17.91
CA GLU A 209 -10.23 3.57 -17.71
C GLU A 209 -9.06 2.69 -17.27
N LEU A 210 -7.89 2.86 -17.90
CA LEU A 210 -6.67 2.15 -17.53
C LEU A 210 -6.23 2.46 -16.09
N LEU A 211 -6.26 3.72 -15.67
CA LEU A 211 -5.90 4.08 -14.30
C LEU A 211 -6.92 3.55 -13.29
N ASN A 212 -8.21 3.54 -13.65
CA ASN A 212 -9.27 2.97 -12.81
C ASN A 212 -9.02 1.49 -12.54
N GLU A 213 -8.81 0.70 -13.60
CA GLU A 213 -8.52 -0.74 -13.48
C GLU A 213 -7.19 -0.97 -12.75
N GLY A 214 -6.17 -0.18 -13.05
CA GLY A 214 -4.88 -0.24 -12.36
C GLY A 214 -4.99 -0.05 -10.84
N MET A 215 -5.86 0.85 -10.38
CA MET A 215 -6.09 1.06 -8.94
C MET A 215 -6.80 -0.13 -8.28
N ARG A 216 -7.53 -0.99 -9.02
CA ARG A 216 -8.18 -2.18 -8.43
C ARG A 216 -7.19 -3.24 -7.94
N HIS A 217 -5.92 -3.17 -8.34
CA HIS A 217 -4.87 -4.02 -7.78
C HIS A 217 -4.73 -3.89 -6.26
N PHE A 218 -5.16 -2.78 -5.64
CA PHE A 218 -5.22 -2.69 -4.18
C PHE A 218 -6.17 -3.73 -3.55
N VAL A 219 -7.27 -4.07 -4.23
CA VAL A 219 -8.21 -5.11 -3.77
C VAL A 219 -7.54 -6.48 -3.81
N ASN A 220 -6.80 -6.78 -4.88
CA ASN A 220 -6.04 -8.03 -4.97
C ASN A 220 -4.97 -8.12 -3.87
N GLY A 221 -4.27 -7.01 -3.62
CA GLY A 221 -3.31 -6.90 -2.52
C GLY A 221 -3.95 -7.15 -1.16
N HIS A 222 -5.14 -6.59 -0.93
CA HIS A 222 -5.93 -6.83 0.27
C HIS A 222 -6.38 -8.30 0.41
N VAL A 223 -6.82 -8.93 -0.67
CA VAL A 223 -7.17 -10.36 -0.67
C VAL A 223 -5.95 -11.21 -0.29
N ALA A 224 -4.78 -10.94 -0.88
CA ALA A 224 -3.56 -11.68 -0.60
C ALA A 224 -3.12 -11.57 0.88
N ILE A 225 -3.13 -10.35 1.46
CA ILE A 225 -2.75 -10.16 2.86
C ILE A 225 -3.75 -10.79 3.83
N ARG A 226 -5.05 -10.84 3.47
CA ARG A 226 -6.06 -11.57 4.26
C ARG A 226 -5.74 -13.06 4.33
N PHE A 227 -5.28 -13.67 3.24
CA PHE A 227 -4.85 -15.07 3.27
C PHE A 227 -3.60 -15.25 4.14
N GLY A 228 -2.62 -14.35 4.05
CA GLY A 228 -1.46 -14.35 4.96
C GLY A 228 -1.85 -14.22 6.44
N ALA A 229 -2.86 -13.39 6.75
CA ALA A 229 -3.38 -13.24 8.11
C ALA A 229 -4.07 -14.52 8.63
N ARG A 230 -4.80 -15.24 7.78
CA ARG A 230 -5.47 -16.50 8.13
C ARG A 230 -4.49 -17.59 8.57
N LEU A 231 -3.30 -17.67 7.96
CA LEU A 231 -2.25 -18.62 8.35
C LEU A 231 -1.81 -18.47 9.82
N ARG A 232 -2.08 -17.31 10.44
CA ARG A 232 -1.76 -17.00 11.85
C ARG A 232 -2.97 -17.10 12.78
N GLN A 233 -4.19 -17.23 12.25
CA GLN A 233 -5.41 -17.44 13.04
C GLN A 233 -5.54 -18.89 13.49
N GLU A 234 -5.13 -19.82 12.62
CA GLU A 234 -5.13 -21.27 12.89
C GLU A 234 -4.12 -21.69 13.98
N ILE A 235 -3.27 -20.79 14.47
CA ILE A 235 -2.27 -21.06 15.52
C ILE A 235 -2.87 -20.83 16.94
N VAL A 236 -4.04 -20.19 17.04
CA VAL A 236 -4.61 -19.78 18.34
C VAL A 236 -5.34 -20.93 19.07
N ASP A 237 -5.51 -22.10 18.46
CA ASP A 237 -6.36 -23.18 19.00
C ASP A 237 -5.69 -24.57 18.99
N ASP A 238 -4.57 -24.71 19.69
CA ASP A 238 -3.95 -26.01 20.02
C ASP A 238 -3.70 -26.16 21.54
N SER A 239 -4.33 -25.30 22.35
CA SER A 239 -4.42 -25.56 23.79
C SER A 239 -5.44 -26.68 23.97
N PRO A 240 -5.10 -27.83 24.58
CA PRO A 240 -6.13 -28.77 25.01
C PRO A 240 -7.06 -27.99 25.94
N VAL A 241 -8.31 -27.83 25.53
CA VAL A 241 -9.36 -27.34 26.42
C VAL A 241 -9.38 -28.32 27.58
N GLU A 242 -8.85 -27.91 28.74
CA GLU A 242 -9.11 -28.63 29.98
C GLU A 242 -10.63 -28.62 30.13
N LEU A 243 -11.24 -29.79 29.86
CA LEU A 243 -12.64 -30.03 30.13
C LEU A 243 -12.82 -29.73 31.61
N ILE A 244 -13.42 -28.58 31.93
CA ILE A 244 -13.85 -28.27 33.28
C ILE A 244 -14.78 -29.44 33.66
N PRO A 245 -14.45 -30.23 34.69
CA PRO A 245 -15.32 -31.32 35.09
C PRO A 245 -16.64 -30.69 35.52
N LEU A 246 -17.69 -30.95 34.73
CA LEU A 246 -19.06 -30.53 35.05
C LEU A 246 -19.36 -31.00 36.47
N ASP A 247 -19.74 -30.07 37.33
CA ASP A 247 -20.19 -30.41 38.67
C ASP A 247 -21.57 -31.11 38.60
N GLU A 248 -22.06 -31.59 39.75
CA GLU A 248 -23.34 -32.31 39.78
C GLU A 248 -24.52 -31.43 39.37
N GLU A 249 -24.42 -30.11 39.55
CA GLU A 249 -25.45 -29.14 39.21
C GLU A 249 -25.53 -28.98 37.67
N ASP A 250 -24.39 -28.79 37.02
CA ASP A 250 -24.29 -28.70 35.56
C ASP A 250 -24.75 -29.99 34.85
N ARG A 251 -24.52 -31.15 35.47
CA ARG A 251 -24.98 -32.45 34.94
C ARG A 251 -26.49 -32.60 35.01
N LEU A 252 -27.12 -32.10 36.08
CA LEU A 252 -28.57 -32.14 36.25
C LEU A 252 -29.26 -31.20 35.26
N ASP A 253 -28.73 -30.00 35.06
CA ASP A 253 -29.28 -29.04 34.10
C ASP A 253 -29.18 -29.54 32.65
N PHE A 254 -28.06 -30.20 32.31
CA PHE A 254 -27.91 -30.84 31.00
C PHE A 254 -28.91 -32.00 30.82
N ALA A 255 -29.13 -32.82 31.85
CA ALA A 255 -30.10 -33.91 31.80
C ALA A 255 -31.55 -33.38 31.66
N TYR A 256 -31.90 -32.29 32.35
CA TYR A 256 -33.20 -31.63 32.21
C TYR A 256 -33.42 -31.05 30.81
N SER A 257 -32.38 -30.45 30.22
CA SER A 257 -32.43 -29.91 28.84
C SER A 257 -32.66 -31.00 27.79
N MET A 258 -32.15 -32.20 28.03
CA MET A 258 -32.32 -33.36 27.13
C MET A 258 -33.65 -34.10 27.35
N ALA A 259 -34.16 -34.12 28.59
CA ALA A 259 -35.45 -34.75 28.92
C ALA A 259 -36.66 -33.93 28.42
N GLY A 260 -36.52 -32.62 28.21
CA GLY A 260 -37.60 -31.75 27.72
C GLY A 260 -37.90 -31.82 26.22
N ARG A 261 -37.34 -32.78 25.46
CA ARG A 261 -37.52 -32.90 23.99
C ARG A 261 -38.31 -34.13 23.54
N GLU A 262 -38.83 -34.96 24.44
CA GLU A 262 -39.58 -36.18 24.06
C GLU A 262 -41.11 -36.05 24.09
N ASP A 263 -41.68 -34.89 24.48
CA ASP A 263 -43.15 -34.71 24.60
C ASP A 263 -43.80 -33.83 23.52
N GLU A 264 -43.14 -33.57 22.39
CA GLU A 264 -43.76 -32.93 21.21
C GLU A 264 -43.84 -33.91 20.03
N GLU A 265 -44.54 -35.03 20.22
CA GLU A 265 -45.14 -35.79 19.12
C GLU A 265 -46.43 -36.44 19.61
N TYR A 266 -47.57 -35.75 19.43
CA TYR A 266 -48.88 -36.31 18.99
C TYR A 266 -49.88 -35.19 18.70
#